data_AF-A0A2D5LV64-F1
#
_entry.id   AF-A0A2D5LV64-F1
#
_cell.length_a   1.000
_cell.length_b   1.000
_cell.length_c   1.000
_cell.angle_alpha   90.00
_cell.angle_beta   90.00
_cell.angle_gamma   90.00
#
_symmetry.space_group_name_H-M   'P 1'
#
loop_
_entity.id
_entity.type
_entity.pdbx_description
1 polymer ?
#
loop_
_entity_poly.entity_id
_entity_poly.type
_entity_poly.pdbx_seq_one_letter_code
_entity_poly.pdbx_strand_id
1 'polypeptide(L)'
;MTEFKKGIFQILKDQMVGTSIGRAVIYTLGHIVIAMTCNNLITGASLELAALDALIEPLINGVWYFALDKAWTKNFKTKSV
;
A
#
# COMPACT_ATOMS: atom_id res chain seq x y z
N MET A 1 8.25 23.73 -28.58
CA MET A 1 7.16 23.10 -27.80
C MET A 1 7.48 21.67 -27.34
N THR A 2 8.18 20.86 -28.13
CA THR A 2 8.54 19.46 -27.79
C THR A 2 9.57 19.34 -26.65
N GLU A 3 10.55 20.23 -26.62
CA GLU A 3 11.57 20.33 -25.57
C GLU A 3 10.98 20.66 -24.19
N PHE A 4 10.03 21.60 -24.16
CA PHE A 4 9.32 22.00 -22.94
C PHE A 4 8.44 20.85 -22.40
N LYS A 5 7.78 20.11 -23.29
CA LYS A 5 6.99 18.91 -22.94
C LYS A 5 7.87 17.77 -22.44
N LYS A 6 9.06 17.57 -23.01
CA LYS A 6 10.06 16.60 -22.54
C LYS A 6 10.61 16.97 -21.16
N GLY A 7 10.96 18.24 -20.94
CA GLY A 7 11.46 18.73 -19.64
C GLY A 7 10.44 18.57 -18.52
N ILE A 8 9.18 18.97 -18.75
CA ILE A 8 8.08 18.78 -17.77
C ILE A 8 7.81 17.29 -17.51
N PHE A 9 7.85 16.45 -18.54
CA PHE A 9 7.67 15.01 -18.40
C PHE A 9 8.81 14.37 -17.59
N GLN A 10 10.04 14.84 -17.76
CA GLN A 10 11.20 14.36 -17.04
C GLN A 10 11.21 14.81 -15.57
N ILE A 11 10.77 16.04 -15.29
CA ILE A 11 10.60 16.55 -13.93
C ILE A 11 9.44 15.85 -13.21
N LEU A 12 8.31 15.59 -13.90
CA LEU A 12 7.20 14.82 -13.35
C LEU A 12 7.62 13.38 -13.04
N LYS A 13 8.41 12.76 -13.93
CA LYS A 13 8.98 11.43 -13.71
C LYS A 13 9.92 11.41 -12.49
N ASP A 14 10.82 12.38 -12.37
CA ASP A 14 11.75 12.46 -11.23
C ASP A 14 11.05 12.82 -9.91
N GLN A 15 9.99 13.64 -9.94
CA GLN A 15 9.19 13.97 -8.75
C GLN A 15 8.29 12.82 -8.29
N MET A 16 7.72 12.03 -9.22
CA MET A 16 6.91 10.86 -8.84
C MET A 16 7.77 9.64 -8.47
N VAL A 17 8.91 9.42 -9.12
CA VAL A 17 9.79 8.27 -8.84
C VAL A 17 10.75 8.56 -7.68
N GLY A 18 11.16 9.82 -7.50
CA GLY A 18 12.10 10.23 -6.46
C GLY A 18 11.49 10.52 -5.09
N THR A 19 10.16 10.73 -4.99
CA THR A 19 9.50 11.03 -3.71
C THR A 19 8.82 9.80 -3.10
N SER A 20 8.83 9.72 -1.77
CA SER A 20 8.18 8.64 -0.99
C SER A 20 6.70 8.47 -1.35
N ILE A 21 6.02 9.57 -1.68
CA ILE A 21 4.60 9.60 -2.03
C ILE A 21 4.34 8.93 -3.39
N GLY A 22 5.10 9.26 -4.43
CA GLY A 22 4.87 8.65 -5.74
C GLY A 22 5.24 7.16 -5.78
N ARG A 23 6.26 6.76 -5.02
CA ARG A 23 6.58 5.33 -4.78
C ARG A 23 5.45 4.60 -4.05
N ALA A 24 4.86 5.23 -3.02
CA ALA A 24 3.72 4.66 -2.30
C ALA A 24 2.50 4.49 -3.20
N VAL A 25 2.17 5.47 -4.05
CA VAL A 25 1.05 5.39 -4.98
C VAL A 25 1.24 4.26 -6.01
N ILE A 26 2.42 4.15 -6.61
CA ILE A 26 2.73 3.08 -7.56
C ILE A 26 2.65 1.71 -6.89
N TYR A 27 3.17 1.58 -5.67
CA TYR A 27 3.11 0.34 -4.89
C TYR A 27 1.66 -0.05 -4.59
N THR A 28 0.83 0.87 -4.12
CA THR A 28 -0.58 0.60 -3.80
C THR A 28 -1.38 0.17 -5.02
N LEU A 29 -1.19 0.84 -6.17
CA LEU A 29 -1.86 0.46 -7.42
C LEU A 29 -1.41 -0.93 -7.91
N GLY A 30 -0.10 -1.20 -7.87
CA GLY A 30 0.44 -2.52 -8.24
C GLY A 30 -0.07 -3.62 -7.33
N HIS A 31 -0.11 -3.39 -6.01
CA HIS A 31 -0.65 -4.33 -5.04
C HIS A 31 -2.11 -4.66 -5.32
N ILE A 32 -2.95 -3.66 -5.58
CA ILE A 32 -4.38 -3.87 -5.84
C ILE A 32 -4.58 -4.76 -7.08
N VAL A 33 -3.85 -4.51 -8.17
CA VAL A 33 -3.94 -5.32 -9.40
C VAL A 33 -3.50 -6.76 -9.18
N ILE A 34 -2.38 -6.96 -8.49
CA ILE A 34 -1.84 -8.30 -8.21
C ILE A 34 -2.77 -9.06 -7.27
N ALA A 35 -3.24 -8.43 -6.19
CA ALA A 35 -4.15 -9.04 -5.21
C ALA A 35 -5.49 -9.43 -5.84
N MET A 36 -6.10 -8.55 -6.64
CA MET A 36 -7.35 -8.87 -7.35
C MET A 36 -7.18 -10.05 -8.30
N THR A 37 -6.08 -10.06 -9.06
CA THR A 37 -5.80 -11.11 -10.04
C THR A 37 -5.53 -12.45 -9.35
N CYS A 38 -4.68 -12.47 -8.32
CA CYS A 38 -4.41 -13.67 -7.55
C CYS A 38 -5.65 -14.20 -6.83
N ASN A 39 -6.44 -13.34 -6.18
CA ASN A 39 -7.64 -13.78 -5.47
C ASN A 39 -8.66 -14.37 -6.45
N ASN A 40 -8.93 -13.69 -7.57
CA ASN A 40 -9.81 -14.23 -8.61
C ASN A 40 -9.31 -15.57 -9.18
N LEU A 41 -8.02 -15.71 -9.45
CA LEU A 41 -7.44 -16.94 -10.01
C LEU A 41 -7.40 -18.11 -9.01
N ILE A 42 -7.11 -17.84 -7.75
CA ILE A 42 -6.94 -18.88 -6.72
C ILE A 42 -8.29 -19.32 -6.16
N THR A 43 -9.18 -18.37 -5.87
CA THR A 43 -10.45 -18.64 -5.17
C THR A 43 -11.66 -18.62 -6.10
N GLY A 44 -11.54 -18.07 -7.31
CA GLY A 44 -12.66 -17.84 -8.22
C GLY A 44 -13.58 -16.68 -7.79
N ALA A 45 -13.20 -15.91 -6.77
CA ALA A 45 -14.01 -14.80 -6.27
C ALA A 45 -14.18 -13.71 -7.33
N SER A 46 -15.35 -13.07 -7.35
CA SER A 46 -15.61 -11.95 -8.28
C SER A 46 -14.62 -10.81 -8.05
N LEU A 47 -14.29 -10.09 -9.13
CA LEU A 47 -13.31 -8.99 -9.07
C LEU A 47 -13.70 -7.90 -8.05
N GLU A 48 -14.99 -7.66 -7.83
CA GLU A 48 -15.47 -6.74 -6.79
C GLU A 48 -15.14 -7.22 -5.38
N LEU A 49 -15.39 -8.51 -5.09
CA LEU A 49 -15.05 -9.10 -3.78
C LEU A 49 -13.54 -9.08 -3.56
N ALA A 50 -12.76 -9.37 -4.60
CA ALA A 50 -11.31 -9.35 -4.54
C ALA A 50 -10.73 -7.93 -4.36
N ALA A 51 -11.35 -6.90 -4.95
CA ALA A 51 -10.97 -5.50 -4.76
C ALA A 51 -11.24 -5.03 -3.33
N LEU A 52 -12.41 -5.42 -2.79
CA LEU A 52 -12.84 -5.08 -1.45
C LEU A 52 -11.95 -5.76 -0.40
N ASP A 53 -11.61 -7.02 -0.61
CA ASP A 53 -10.65 -7.78 0.19
C ASP A 53 -9.26 -7.14 0.20
N ALA A 54 -8.73 -6.75 -0.96
CA ALA A 54 -7.42 -6.07 -1.09
C ALA A 54 -7.33 -4.73 -0.33
N LEU A 55 -8.45 -4.10 0.03
CA LEU A 55 -8.50 -2.90 0.87
C LEU A 55 -8.75 -3.22 2.34
N ILE A 56 -9.66 -4.15 2.63
CA ILE A 56 -10.07 -4.46 4.00
C ILE A 56 -9.00 -5.26 4.73
N GLU A 57 -8.34 -6.20 4.06
CA GLU A 57 -7.31 -7.05 4.67
C GLU A 57 -6.18 -6.23 5.31
N PRO A 58 -5.51 -5.27 4.62
CA PRO A 58 -4.45 -4.47 5.24
C PRO A 58 -4.96 -3.57 6.38
N LEU A 59 -6.22 -3.11 6.34
CA LEU A 59 -6.81 -2.32 7.43
C LEU A 59 -7.03 -3.16 8.68
N ILE A 60 -7.66 -4.33 8.53
CA ILE A 60 -7.89 -5.25 9.66
C ILE A 60 -6.56 -5.69 10.26
N ASN A 61 -5.58 -6.03 9.41
CA ASN A 61 -4.26 -6.45 9.87
C ASN A 61 -3.53 -5.32 10.64
N GLY A 62 -3.67 -4.07 10.19
CA GLY A 62 -3.17 -2.89 10.90
C GLY A 62 -3.83 -2.65 12.25
N VAL A 63 -5.16 -2.81 12.35
CA VAL A 63 -5.90 -2.71 13.62
C VAL A 63 -5.47 -3.81 14.59
N TRP A 64 -5.31 -5.05 14.10
CA TRP A 64 -4.85 -6.16 14.92
C TRP A 64 -3.42 -5.95 15.41
N TYR A 65 -2.52 -5.49 14.54
CA TYR A 65 -1.16 -5.10 14.93
C TYR A 65 -1.17 -4.03 16.02
N PHE A 66 -1.99 -2.97 15.89
CA PHE A 66 -2.11 -1.94 16.91
C PHE A 66 -2.64 -2.48 18.24
N ALA A 67 -3.61 -3.40 18.21
CA ALA A 67 -4.13 -4.05 19.40
C ALA A 67 -3.05 -4.89 20.11
N LEU A 68 -2.27 -5.66 19.34
CA LEU A 68 -1.14 -6.44 19.85
C LEU A 68 -0.03 -5.55 20.41
N ASP A 69 0.35 -4.50 19.68
CA ASP A 69 1.36 -3.52 20.10
C ASP A 69 0.96 -2.86 21.43
N LYS A 70 -0.30 -2.42 21.53
CA LYS A 70 -0.83 -1.83 22.76
C LYS A 70 -0.90 -2.84 23.90
N ALA A 71 -1.31 -4.08 23.63
CA ALA A 71 -1.36 -5.13 24.64
C ALA A 71 0.04 -5.48 25.15
N TRP A 72 1.02 -5.61 24.25
CA TRP A 72 2.40 -5.93 24.59
C TRP A 72 3.07 -4.78 25.33
N THR A 73 2.94 -3.54 24.85
CA THR A 73 3.51 -2.34 25.49
C THR A 73 2.89 -2.07 26.87
N LYS A 74 1.64 -2.48 27.10
CA LYS A 74 0.99 -2.36 28.43
C LYS A 74 1.51 -3.40 29.43
N ASN A 75 1.97 -4.56 28.96
CA ASN A 75 2.53 -5.64 29.79
C ASN A 75 4.05 -5.50 29.97
N PHE A 76 4.76 -4.99 28.96
CA PHE A 76 6.16 -4.61 29.04
C PHE A 76 6.24 -3.13 29.38
N LYS A 77 6.13 -2.78 30.66
CA LYS A 77 6.82 -1.58 31.15
C LYS A 77 8.30 -1.80 30.85
N THR A 78 8.77 -1.37 29.69
CA THR A 78 10.20 -1.15 29.48
C THR A 78 10.60 -0.22 30.60
N LYS A 79 11.30 -0.77 31.59
CA LYS A 79 12.15 0.04 32.46
C LYS A 79 13.02 0.80 31.47
N SER A 80 12.73 2.08 31.28
CA SER A 80 13.69 3.04 30.78
C SER A 80 14.91 2.86 31.67
N VAL A 81 15.94 2.18 31.15
CA VAL A 81 17.29 2.26 31.69
C VAL A 81 17.93 3.50 31.09
#